data_AF-A0A8H3CDW7-F1
#
_entry.id   AF-A0A8H3CDW7-F1
#
_cell.length_a   1.000
_cell.length_b   1.000
_cell.length_c   1.000
_cell.angle_alpha   90.00
_cell.angle_beta   90.00
_cell.angle_gamma   90.00
#
_symmetry.space_group_name_H-M   'P 1'
#
loop_
_entity.id
_entity.type
_entity.pdbx_description
1 polymer ?
#
loop_
_entity_poly.entity_id
_entity_poly.type
_entity_poly.pdbx_seq_one_letter_code
_entity_poly.pdbx_strand_id
1 'polypeptide(L)'
;AVDAIVDLAAKVEVLVADVTACAKAVVAIGANIDIDASVKADIAIKVAAIISVIVKLCVDLVAKFGLLVVVGLLAKIDLCLQLLIVNLGVVVQGLIVLIANIVVKLGVSVFVSVHLGLCLNVLGLVGISL
;
A
#
# COMPACT_ATOMS: atom_id res chain seq x y z
N ALA A 1 18.76 -16.22 13.38
CA ALA A 1 17.74 -16.11 12.31
C ALA A 1 16.37 -15.76 12.88
N VAL A 2 15.95 -16.39 13.98
CA VAL A 2 14.68 -16.07 14.67
C VAL A 2 14.65 -14.63 15.18
N ASP A 3 15.73 -14.13 15.81
CA ASP A 3 15.79 -12.74 16.29
C ASP A 3 15.57 -11.71 15.17
N ALA A 4 16.23 -11.92 14.02
CA ALA A 4 16.05 -11.04 12.85
C ALA A 4 14.63 -11.04 12.29
N ILE A 5 13.89 -12.14 12.42
CA ILE A 5 12.48 -12.24 12.00
C ILE A 5 11.58 -11.52 13.02
N VAL A 6 11.89 -11.61 14.32
CA VAL A 6 11.16 -10.91 15.38
C VAL A 6 11.37 -9.39 15.28
N ASP A 7 12.61 -8.94 15.09
CA ASP A 7 12.94 -7.52 14.85
C ASP A 7 12.24 -6.98 13.60
N LEU A 8 12.22 -7.78 12.52
CA LEU A 8 11.50 -7.43 11.30
C LEU A 8 10.00 -7.32 11.54
N ALA A 9 9.40 -8.29 12.25
CA ALA A 9 7.98 -8.27 12.57
C ALA A 9 7.61 -7.00 13.34
N ALA A 10 8.39 -6.64 14.36
CA ALA A 10 8.17 -5.41 15.13
C ALA A 10 8.25 -4.16 14.23
N LYS A 11 9.23 -4.07 13.33
CA LYS A 11 9.35 -2.95 12.38
C LYS A 11 8.18 -2.90 11.39
N VAL A 12 7.73 -4.05 10.91
CA VAL A 12 6.56 -4.13 10.02
C VAL A 12 5.29 -3.74 10.77
N GLU A 13 5.14 -4.08 12.04
CA GLU A 13 3.99 -3.62 12.85
C GLU A 13 3.98 -2.11 13.05
N VAL A 14 5.15 -1.49 13.29
CA VAL A 14 5.26 -0.02 13.32
C VAL A 14 4.88 0.58 11.97
N LEU A 15 5.41 0.05 10.87
CA LEU A 15 5.06 0.50 9.52
C LEU A 15 3.55 0.39 9.25
N VAL A 16 2.93 -0.72 9.61
CA VAL A 16 1.48 -0.94 9.45
C VAL A 16 0.69 0.05 10.30
N ALA A 17 1.13 0.33 11.53
CA ALA A 17 0.50 1.33 12.39
C ALA A 17 0.58 2.73 11.78
N ASP A 18 1.76 3.13 11.30
CA ASP A 18 2.00 4.45 10.69
C ASP A 18 1.19 4.64 9.40
N VAL A 19 1.17 3.63 8.52
CA VAL A 19 0.41 3.69 7.27
C VAL A 19 -1.11 3.70 7.55
N THR A 20 -1.57 2.94 8.55
CA THR A 20 -2.97 2.97 9.00
C THR A 20 -3.35 4.33 9.59
N ALA A 21 -2.48 4.93 10.40
CA ALA A 21 -2.68 6.25 10.96
C ALA A 21 -2.74 7.32 9.86
N CYS A 22 -1.83 7.23 8.87
CA CYS A 22 -1.84 8.08 7.68
C CYS A 22 -3.18 7.96 6.93
N ALA A 23 -3.63 6.74 6.66
CA ALA A 23 -4.90 6.50 5.97
C ALA A 23 -6.10 7.09 6.72
N LYS A 24 -6.12 7.01 8.06
CA LYS A 24 -7.17 7.63 8.88
C LYS A 24 -7.09 9.16 8.86
N ALA A 25 -5.88 9.71 8.93
CA ALA A 25 -5.67 11.16 8.86
C ALA A 25 -6.15 11.72 7.52
N VAL A 26 -5.88 11.03 6.40
CA VAL A 26 -6.34 11.50 5.09
C VAL A 26 -7.87 11.53 5.00
N VAL A 27 -8.58 10.51 5.51
CA VAL A 27 -10.06 10.56 5.59
C VAL A 27 -10.54 11.74 6.43
N ALA A 28 -9.92 11.97 7.59
CA ALA A 28 -10.30 13.05 8.48
C ALA A 28 -10.12 14.44 7.83
N ILE A 29 -9.07 14.61 7.00
CA ILE A 29 -8.85 15.85 6.25
C ILE A 29 -9.87 15.96 5.11
N GLY A 30 -10.05 14.91 4.31
CA GLY A 30 -10.94 14.92 3.15
C GLY A 30 -12.44 15.05 3.48
N ALA A 31 -12.85 14.67 4.69
CA ALA A 31 -14.22 14.85 5.15
C ALA A 31 -14.55 16.29 5.59
N ASN A 32 -13.54 17.12 5.88
CA ASN A 32 -13.72 18.43 6.51
C ASN A 32 -13.32 19.64 5.66
N ILE A 33 -12.55 19.46 4.57
CA ILE A 33 -11.96 20.57 3.82
C ILE A 33 -11.96 20.26 2.32
N ASP A 34 -12.40 21.22 1.50
CA ASP A 34 -12.11 21.19 0.07
C ASP A 34 -10.61 21.44 -0.13
N ILE A 35 -9.86 20.34 -0.24
CA ILE A 35 -8.40 20.40 -0.41
C ILE A 35 -8.11 20.89 -1.83
N ASP A 36 -7.26 21.92 -1.94
CA ASP A 36 -6.77 22.45 -3.20
C ASP A 36 -6.22 21.34 -4.11
N ALA A 37 -6.46 21.46 -5.42
CA ALA A 37 -6.07 20.45 -6.41
C ALA A 37 -4.56 20.18 -6.43
N SER A 38 -3.72 21.19 -6.18
CA SER A 38 -2.27 21.06 -6.09
C SER A 38 -1.85 20.19 -4.90
N VAL A 39 -2.50 20.37 -3.75
CA VAL A 39 -2.25 19.58 -2.54
C VAL A 39 -2.72 18.14 -2.73
N LYS A 40 -3.88 17.92 -3.36
CA LYS A 40 -4.37 16.58 -3.74
C LYS A 40 -3.36 15.84 -4.64
N ALA A 41 -2.77 16.54 -5.62
CA ALA A 41 -1.76 15.97 -6.50
C ALA A 41 -0.45 15.64 -5.76
N ASP A 42 0.04 16.51 -4.87
CA ASP A 42 1.26 16.24 -4.08
C ASP A 42 1.08 15.03 -3.13
N ILE A 43 -0.09 14.94 -2.47
CA ILE A 43 -0.46 13.77 -1.65
C ILE A 43 -0.45 12.50 -2.50
N ALA A 44 -1.05 12.55 -3.69
CA ALA A 44 -1.10 11.40 -4.58
C ALA A 44 0.28 10.90 -4.98
N ILE A 45 1.19 11.80 -5.34
CA ILE A 45 2.57 11.47 -5.72
C ILE A 45 3.33 10.87 -4.53
N LYS A 46 3.19 11.45 -3.33
CA LYS A 46 3.87 10.95 -2.14
C LYS A 46 3.37 9.57 -1.72
N VAL A 47 2.05 9.34 -1.76
CA VAL A 47 1.48 8.03 -1.42
C VAL A 47 1.85 6.97 -2.46
N ALA A 48 1.83 7.32 -3.74
CA ALA A 48 2.36 6.49 -4.82
C ALA A 48 3.80 6.03 -4.54
N ALA A 49 4.67 6.93 -4.08
CA ALA A 49 6.05 6.60 -3.72
C ALA A 49 6.11 5.65 -2.51
N ILE A 50 5.30 5.90 -1.47
CA ILE A 50 5.21 5.03 -0.28
C ILE A 50 4.79 3.62 -0.66
N ILE A 51 3.72 3.46 -1.45
CA ILE A 51 3.24 2.16 -1.92
C ILE A 51 4.35 1.44 -2.70
N SER A 52 5.04 2.14 -3.59
CA SER A 52 6.14 1.56 -4.38
C SER A 52 7.28 1.02 -3.51
N VAL A 53 7.64 1.74 -2.45
CA VAL A 53 8.67 1.30 -1.49
C VAL A 53 8.20 0.09 -0.69
N ILE A 54 6.95 0.10 -0.23
CA ILE A 54 6.38 -1.02 0.54
C ILE A 54 6.30 -2.30 -0.31
N VAL A 55 5.91 -2.19 -1.58
CA VAL A 55 5.86 -3.34 -2.50
C VAL A 55 7.26 -3.91 -2.71
N LYS A 56 8.28 -3.07 -2.92
CA LYS A 56 9.69 -3.51 -3.01
C LYS A 56 10.15 -4.18 -1.73
N LEU A 57 9.81 -3.62 -0.57
CA LEU A 57 10.09 -4.24 0.72
C LEU A 57 9.46 -5.64 0.78
N CYS A 58 8.20 -5.81 0.37
CA CYS A 58 7.55 -7.12 0.34
C CYS A 58 8.30 -8.13 -0.54
N VAL A 59 8.78 -7.71 -1.71
CA VAL A 59 9.60 -8.54 -2.60
C VAL A 59 10.90 -8.94 -1.92
N ASP A 60 11.61 -7.99 -1.31
CA ASP A 60 12.87 -8.25 -0.61
C ASP A 60 12.67 -9.18 0.59
N LEU A 61 11.55 -9.05 1.30
CA LEU A 61 11.20 -9.94 2.41
C LEU A 61 10.93 -11.37 1.94
N VAL A 62 10.17 -11.54 0.87
CA VAL A 62 9.92 -12.87 0.26
C VAL A 62 11.22 -13.47 -0.25
N ALA A 63 12.07 -12.68 -0.92
CA ALA A 63 13.34 -13.15 -1.44
C ALA A 63 14.32 -13.56 -0.34
N LYS A 64 14.34 -12.83 0.79
CA LYS A 64 15.30 -13.04 1.88
C LYS A 64 14.90 -14.11 2.88
N PHE A 65 13.60 -14.22 3.19
CA PHE A 65 13.10 -15.11 4.25
C PHE A 65 12.21 -16.24 3.72
N GLY A 66 11.77 -16.17 2.46
CA GLY A 66 10.83 -17.12 1.86
C GLY A 66 9.38 -16.78 2.20
N LEU A 67 8.48 -17.02 1.25
CA LEU A 67 7.05 -16.65 1.34
C LEU A 67 6.36 -17.19 2.60
N LEU A 68 6.58 -18.48 2.92
CA LEU A 68 5.93 -19.13 4.06
C LEU A 68 6.26 -18.49 5.41
N VAL A 69 7.44 -17.87 5.53
CA VAL A 69 7.89 -17.24 6.78
C VAL A 69 7.27 -15.86 6.94
N VAL A 70 7.10 -15.11 5.84
CA VAL A 70 6.65 -13.72 5.88
C VAL A 70 5.18 -13.53 5.50
N VAL A 71 4.46 -14.58 5.12
CA VAL A 71 3.04 -14.48 4.67
C VAL A 71 2.14 -13.74 5.65
N GLY A 72 2.32 -13.96 6.96
CA GLY A 72 1.55 -13.25 7.99
C GLY A 72 1.87 -11.74 8.05
N LEU A 73 3.13 -11.36 7.81
CA LEU A 73 3.54 -9.96 7.71
C LEU A 73 3.00 -9.33 6.42
N LEU A 74 3.08 -10.04 5.30
CA LEU A 74 2.57 -9.59 4.01
C LEU A 74 1.06 -9.36 4.06
N ALA A 75 0.29 -10.22 4.73
CA ALA A 75 -1.15 -10.03 4.92
C ALA A 75 -1.48 -8.75 5.70
N LYS A 76 -0.70 -8.44 6.76
CA LYS A 76 -0.86 -7.17 7.51
C LYS A 76 -0.55 -5.96 6.63
N ILE A 77 0.50 -6.04 5.82
CA ILE A 77 0.87 -4.98 4.88
C ILE A 77 -0.21 -4.80 3.80
N ASP A 78 -0.71 -5.89 3.22
CA ASP A 78 -1.74 -5.88 2.18
C ASP A 78 -3.02 -5.18 2.65
N LEU A 79 -3.49 -5.54 3.85
CA LEU A 79 -4.67 -4.92 4.45
C LEU A 79 -4.47 -3.42 4.71
N CYS A 80 -3.28 -3.04 5.18
CA CYS A 80 -2.96 -1.66 5.48
C CYS A 80 -2.88 -0.79 4.22
N LEU A 81 -2.22 -1.31 3.18
CA LEU A 81 -2.14 -0.67 1.87
C LEU A 81 -3.53 -0.57 1.23
N GLN A 82 -4.33 -1.62 1.29
CA GLN A 82 -5.72 -1.60 0.80
C GLN A 82 -6.50 -0.45 1.44
N LEU A 83 -6.44 -0.31 2.76
CA LEU A 83 -7.13 0.73 3.51
C LEU A 83 -6.64 2.13 3.11
N LEU A 84 -5.33 2.31 2.92
CA LEU A 84 -4.75 3.55 2.41
C LEU A 84 -5.30 3.89 1.01
N ILE A 85 -5.29 2.94 0.09
CA ILE A 85 -5.74 3.14 -1.31
C ILE A 85 -7.22 3.53 -1.35
N VAL A 86 -8.08 2.81 -0.62
CA VAL A 86 -9.52 3.10 -0.59
C VAL A 86 -9.79 4.48 0.00
N ASN A 87 -9.18 4.78 1.15
CA ASN A 87 -9.37 6.05 1.85
C ASN A 87 -8.94 7.23 0.98
N LEU A 88 -7.78 7.16 0.35
CA LEU A 88 -7.35 8.25 -0.51
C LEU A 88 -8.09 8.29 -1.86
N GLY A 89 -8.58 7.16 -2.37
CA GLY A 89 -9.42 7.14 -3.58
C GLY A 89 -10.71 7.95 -3.41
N VAL A 90 -11.25 7.99 -2.19
CA VAL A 90 -12.40 8.83 -1.83
C VAL A 90 -12.02 10.32 -1.70
N VAL A 91 -10.82 10.61 -1.18
CA VAL A 91 -10.39 11.99 -0.88
C VAL A 91 -9.74 12.69 -2.09
N VAL A 92 -9.07 11.91 -2.95
CA VAL A 92 -8.28 12.40 -4.09
C VAL A 92 -8.74 11.70 -5.37
N GLN A 93 -9.53 12.44 -6.15
CA GLN A 93 -10.00 11.98 -7.46
C GLN A 93 -8.80 11.75 -8.40
N GLY A 94 -8.74 10.58 -9.04
CA GLY A 94 -7.64 10.21 -9.94
C GLY A 94 -6.44 9.53 -9.27
N LEU A 95 -6.39 9.46 -7.94
CA LEU A 95 -5.31 8.73 -7.26
C LEU A 95 -5.30 7.25 -7.64
N ILE A 96 -6.47 6.62 -7.70
CA ILE A 96 -6.56 5.20 -8.02
C ILE A 96 -5.93 4.91 -9.39
N VAL A 97 -6.11 5.80 -10.36
CA VAL A 97 -5.48 5.70 -11.69
C VAL A 97 -3.95 5.79 -11.58
N LEU A 98 -3.44 6.66 -10.72
CA LEU A 98 -2.01 6.83 -10.49
C LEU A 98 -1.39 5.59 -9.82
N ILE A 99 -2.08 5.00 -8.86
CA ILE A 99 -1.67 3.75 -8.19
C ILE A 99 -1.74 2.58 -9.16
N ALA A 100 -2.79 2.50 -9.98
CA ALA A 100 -2.89 1.49 -11.02
C ALA A 100 -1.72 1.53 -12.00
N ASN A 101 -1.31 2.74 -12.42
CA ASN A 101 -0.15 2.93 -13.29
C ASN A 101 1.13 2.38 -12.64
N ILE A 102 1.28 2.55 -11.33
CA ILE A 102 2.40 1.99 -10.56
C ILE A 102 2.33 0.46 -10.54
N VAL A 103 1.16 -0.12 -10.32
CA VAL A 103 1.00 -1.59 -10.33
C VAL A 103 1.31 -2.16 -11.71
N VAL A 104 0.87 -1.50 -12.78
CA VAL A 104 1.24 -1.89 -14.16
C VAL A 104 2.75 -1.78 -14.38
N LYS A 105 3.40 -0.71 -13.90
CA LYS A 105 4.85 -0.51 -14.01
C LYS A 105 5.67 -1.52 -13.20
N LEU A 106 5.20 -1.89 -12.01
CA LEU A 106 5.85 -2.87 -11.14
C LEU A 106 5.55 -4.30 -11.59
N GLY A 107 4.47 -4.51 -12.34
CA GLY A 107 3.99 -5.81 -12.79
C GLY A 107 3.00 -6.41 -11.80
N VAL A 108 1.81 -6.79 -12.29
CA VAL A 108 0.76 -7.46 -11.50
C VAL A 108 1.27 -8.75 -10.86
N SER A 109 2.16 -9.46 -11.56
CA SER A 109 2.82 -10.66 -11.09
C SER A 109 3.62 -10.46 -9.80
N VAL A 110 4.17 -9.26 -9.57
CA VAL A 110 4.90 -8.94 -8.33
C VAL A 110 3.95 -8.90 -7.13
N PHE A 111 2.79 -8.27 -7.29
CA PHE A 111 1.76 -8.20 -6.25
C PHE A 111 1.19 -9.59 -5.92
N VAL A 112 0.97 -10.42 -6.94
CA VAL A 112 0.54 -11.81 -6.74
C VAL A 112 1.63 -12.61 -6.01
N SER A 113 2.90 -12.45 -6.40
CA SER A 113 4.03 -13.19 -5.81
C SER A 113 4.27 -12.85 -4.35
N VAL A 114 3.88 -11.66 -3.91
CA VAL A 114 4.02 -11.20 -2.53
C VAL A 114 2.68 -11.12 -1.78
N HIS A 115 1.66 -11.82 -2.26
CA HIS A 115 0.36 -11.97 -1.60
C HIS A 115 -0.38 -10.63 -1.32
N LEU A 116 -0.14 -9.59 -2.13
CA LEU A 116 -0.84 -8.31 -2.05
C LEU A 116 -2.19 -8.35 -2.79
N GLY A 117 -3.01 -9.36 -2.50
CA GLY A 117 -4.24 -9.66 -3.22
C GLY A 117 -5.37 -8.67 -2.95
N LEU A 118 -5.45 -8.11 -1.74
CA LEU A 118 -6.44 -7.11 -1.38
C LEU A 118 -6.18 -5.79 -2.10
N CYS A 119 -4.91 -5.39 -2.22
CA CYS A 119 -4.52 -4.24 -3.04
C CYS A 119 -4.94 -4.41 -4.50
N LEU A 120 -4.68 -5.58 -5.08
CA LEU A 120 -5.09 -5.90 -6.45
C LEU A 120 -6.61 -5.86 -6.63
N ASN A 121 -7.36 -6.39 -5.67
CA ASN A 121 -8.82 -6.42 -5.74
C ASN A 121 -9.41 -5.00 -5.74
N VAL A 122 -8.87 -4.08 -4.92
CA VAL A 122 -9.30 -2.67 -4.93
C VAL A 122 -9.01 -2.00 -6.26
N LEU A 123 -7.87 -2.31 -6.90
CA LEU A 123 -7.54 -1.75 -8.21
C LEU A 123 -8.41 -2.33 -9.33
N GLY A 124 -8.72 -3.64 -9.27
CA GLY A 124 -9.64 -4.29 -10.19
C GLY A 124 -11.07 -3.76 -10.08
N LEU A 125 -11.52 -3.41 -8.86
CA LEU A 125 -12.84 -2.81 -8.62
C LEU A 125 -13.02 -1.44 -9.31
N VAL A 126 -11.93 -0.73 -9.59
CA VAL A 126 -11.94 0.60 -10.21
C VAL A 126 -11.77 0.51 -11.74
N GLY A 127 -11.95 -0.68 -12.32
CA GLY A 127 -12.03 -0.87 -13.76
C GLY A 127 -10.68 -0.88 -14.47
N ILE A 128 -9.57 -0.99 -13.72
CA ILE A 128 -8.29 -1.31 -14.32
C ILE A 128 -8.32 -2.81 -14.61
N SER A 129 -8.44 -3.17 -15.89
CA SER A 129 -8.20 -4.55 -16.34
C SER A 129 -6.73 -4.86 -16.08
N LEU A 130 -6.46 -5.54 -14.96
CA LEU A 130 -5.14 -6.03 -14.56
C LEU A 130 -4.80 -7.34 -15.27
#